data_AF-M0AR07-F1
#
_entry.id   AF-M0AR07-F1
#
_cell.length_a   1.000
_cell.length_b   1.000
_cell.length_c   1.000
_cell.angle_alpha   90.00
_cell.angle_beta   90.00
_cell.angle_gamma   90.00
#
_symmetry.space_group_name_H-M   'P 1'
#
loop_
_entity.id
_entity.type
_entity.pdbx_description
1 polymer ?
#
loop_
_entity_poly.entity_id
_entity_poly.type
_entity_poly.pdbx_seq_one_letter_code
_entity_poly.pdbx_strand_id
1 'polypeptide(L)'
;MYQVGHYGAALLVYAPLGTAVAVGGYEGLALIGGFVTIALSTLPDFDQRVPMLEHRGPTHTVGFALLVGILVAAAAAVLVGQSAPFVGLGLIAFAFAVGTLAIISHLFADVITPMGVRPFWPLSGRHYTLDVTRAANPIANYVLFGLGVGAVVCAVGIVTMVG
;
A
#
# COMPACT_ATOMS: atom_id res chain seq x y z
N MET A 1 -5.69 11.08 -4.67
CA MET A 1 -7.08 11.07 -4.12
C MET A 1 -7.08 11.84 -2.80
N TYR A 2 -8.17 11.91 -2.02
CA TYR A 2 -8.07 12.33 -0.62
C TYR A 2 -7.83 11.11 0.28
N GLN A 3 -7.45 11.37 1.53
CA GLN A 3 -7.03 10.36 2.51
C GLN A 3 -7.99 9.16 2.60
N VAL A 4 -9.30 9.40 2.62
CA VAL A 4 -10.32 8.33 2.64
C VAL A 4 -10.24 7.43 1.40
N GLY A 5 -10.04 8.00 0.22
CA GLY A 5 -9.84 7.22 -1.01
C GLY A 5 -8.55 6.40 -0.97
N HIS A 6 -7.46 6.94 -0.42
CA HIS A 6 -6.21 6.20 -0.25
C HIS A 6 -6.35 5.04 0.74
N TYR A 7 -7.12 5.21 1.83
CA TYR A 7 -7.45 4.09 2.73
C TYR A 7 -8.22 2.99 2.00
N GLY A 8 -9.19 3.36 1.16
CA GLY A 8 -9.90 2.40 0.31
C GLY A 8 -8.98 1.61 -0.61
N ALA A 9 -8.10 2.31 -1.33
CA ALA A 9 -7.12 1.68 -2.21
C ALA A 9 -6.16 0.76 -1.44
N ALA A 10 -5.68 1.19 -0.28
CA ALA A 10 -4.80 0.41 0.58
C ALA A 10 -5.45 -0.91 1.00
N LEU A 11 -6.69 -0.85 1.50
CA LEU A 11 -7.46 -2.02 1.87
C LEU A 11 -7.70 -2.95 0.66
N LEU A 12 -8.12 -2.38 -0.47
CA LEU A 12 -8.44 -3.13 -1.69
C LEU A 12 -7.21 -3.88 -2.24
N VAL A 13 -6.07 -3.21 -2.33
CA VAL A 13 -4.82 -3.77 -2.87
C VAL A 13 -4.18 -4.75 -1.88
N TYR A 14 -4.31 -4.51 -0.57
CA TYR A 14 -3.74 -5.38 0.45
C TYR A 14 -4.55 -6.68 0.65
N ALA A 15 -5.87 -6.64 0.47
CA ALA A 15 -6.76 -7.75 0.81
C ALA A 15 -6.32 -9.13 0.27
N PRO A 16 -5.86 -9.29 -0.99
CA PRO A 16 -5.39 -10.58 -1.48
C PRO A 16 -4.18 -11.13 -0.70
N LEU A 17 -3.18 -10.28 -0.41
CA LEU A 17 -2.00 -10.68 0.35
C LEU A 17 -2.38 -11.03 1.80
N GLY A 18 -3.18 -10.17 2.45
CA GLY A 18 -3.66 -10.41 3.81
C GLY A 18 -4.46 -11.72 3.92
N THR A 19 -5.32 -12.00 2.95
CA THR A 19 -6.08 -13.26 2.87
C THR A 19 -5.16 -14.47 2.76
N ALA A 20 -4.18 -14.43 1.85
CA ALA A 20 -3.25 -15.55 1.65
C ALA A 20 -2.44 -15.86 2.91
N VAL A 21 -1.99 -14.81 3.62
CA VAL A 21 -1.24 -14.95 4.88
C VAL A 21 -2.13 -15.47 6.01
N ALA A 22 -3.38 -14.98 6.10
CA ALA A 22 -4.34 -15.44 7.10
C ALA A 22 -4.74 -16.91 6.88
N VAL A 23 -5.03 -17.34 5.65
CA VAL A 23 -5.31 -18.76 5.32
C VAL A 23 -4.11 -19.66 5.63
N GLY A 24 -2.89 -19.11 5.61
CA GLY A 24 -1.69 -19.82 6.07
C GLY A 24 -1.56 -19.99 7.59
N GLY A 25 -2.54 -19.57 8.38
CA GLY A 25 -2.52 -19.63 9.85
C GLY A 25 -1.74 -18.50 10.53
N TYR A 26 -1.56 -17.37 9.83
CA TYR A 26 -0.83 -16.20 10.34
C TYR A 26 -1.72 -14.96 10.41
N GLU A 27 -2.92 -15.08 10.97
CA GLU A 27 -3.96 -14.04 11.01
C GLU A 27 -3.46 -12.77 11.71
N GLY A 28 -2.73 -12.93 12.83
CA GLY A 28 -2.13 -11.80 13.54
C GLY A 28 -1.17 -11.00 12.66
N LEU A 29 -0.38 -11.69 11.82
CA LEU A 29 0.55 -11.04 10.91
C LEU A 29 -0.18 -10.35 9.75
N ALA A 30 -1.25 -10.96 9.23
CA ALA A 30 -2.12 -10.34 8.24
C ALA A 30 -2.78 -9.06 8.75
N LEU A 31 -3.24 -9.03 10.00
CA LEU A 31 -3.79 -7.82 10.63
C LEU A 31 -2.75 -6.71 10.76
N ILE A 32 -1.53 -7.06 11.23
CA ILE A 32 -0.42 -6.11 11.35
C ILE A 32 -0.07 -5.54 9.96
N GLY A 33 0.04 -6.40 8.94
CA GLY A 33 0.33 -5.95 7.58
C GLY A 33 -0.72 -4.98 7.05
N GLY A 34 -2.01 -5.27 7.26
CA GLY A 34 -3.10 -4.39 6.87
C GLY A 34 -3.03 -3.03 7.57
N PHE A 35 -2.76 -3.01 8.87
CA PHE A 35 -2.57 -1.77 9.63
C PHE A 35 -1.41 -0.94 9.08
N VAL A 36 -0.25 -1.56 8.84
CA VAL A 36 0.93 -0.89 8.27
C VAL A 36 0.62 -0.34 6.87
N THR A 37 -0.06 -1.11 6.01
CA THR A 37 -0.45 -0.65 4.67
C THR A 37 -1.35 0.58 4.73
N ILE A 38 -2.36 0.61 5.60
CA ILE A 38 -3.22 1.78 5.79
C ILE A 38 -2.42 2.97 6.33
N ALA A 39 -1.60 2.75 7.37
CA ALA A 39 -0.82 3.80 8.02
C ALA A 39 0.15 4.51 7.05
N LEU A 40 0.73 3.76 6.11
CA LEU A 40 1.66 4.29 5.12
C LEU A 40 0.99 4.73 3.81
N SER A 41 -0.31 4.50 3.64
CA SER A 41 -1.03 4.74 2.37
C SER A 41 -1.06 6.19 1.90
N THR A 42 -0.85 7.17 2.80
CA THR A 42 -0.74 8.60 2.46
C THR A 42 0.68 9.13 2.61
N LEU A 43 1.68 8.25 2.81
CA LEU A 43 3.07 8.65 2.97
C LEU A 43 3.60 9.49 1.79
N PRO A 44 3.31 9.17 0.51
CA PRO A 44 3.80 9.97 -0.61
C PRO A 44 3.37 11.45 -0.55
N ASP A 45 2.14 11.72 -0.11
CA ASP A 45 1.57 13.08 -0.07
C ASP A 45 2.15 13.98 1.03
N PHE A 46 3.02 13.45 1.90
CA PHE A 46 3.80 14.31 2.79
C PHE A 46 4.76 15.22 2.00
N ASP A 47 5.03 14.92 0.73
CA ASP A 47 5.78 15.80 -0.17
C ASP A 47 5.21 17.22 -0.25
N GLN A 48 3.89 17.38 -0.17
CA GLN A 48 3.22 18.70 -0.18
C GLN A 48 3.60 19.56 1.03
N ARG A 49 4.21 18.97 2.06
CA ARG A 49 4.66 19.65 3.29
C ARG A 49 6.17 19.85 3.34
N VAL A 50 6.91 19.29 2.39
CA VAL A 50 8.38 19.36 2.36
C VAL A 50 8.80 20.40 1.31
N PRO A 51 9.43 21.52 1.73
CA PRO A 51 9.93 22.50 0.78
C PRO A 51 10.88 21.84 -0.24
N MET A 52 10.82 22.32 -1.49
CA MET A 52 11.64 21.84 -2.61
C MET A 52 11.34 20.42 -3.12
N LEU A 53 10.38 19.70 -2.53
CA LEU A 53 9.92 18.43 -3.06
C LEU A 53 8.70 18.64 -3.96
N GLU A 54 8.82 18.31 -5.24
CA GLU A 54 7.71 18.40 -6.18
C GLU A 54 6.64 17.33 -5.83
N HIS A 55 5.40 17.77 -5.70
CA HIS A 55 4.28 16.84 -5.53
C HIS A 55 4.15 15.94 -6.75
N ARG A 56 4.07 14.62 -6.54
CA ARG A 56 4.09 13.59 -7.59
C ARG A 56 5.39 13.48 -8.37
N GLY A 57 6.48 13.92 -7.76
CA GLY A 57 7.83 13.67 -8.19
C GLY A 57 8.38 12.37 -7.58
N PRO A 58 9.51 12.41 -6.85
CA PRO A 58 10.20 11.20 -6.37
C PRO A 58 9.36 10.26 -5.50
N THR A 59 8.47 10.80 -4.67
CA THR A 59 7.59 10.09 -3.72
C THR A 59 6.50 9.28 -4.40
N HIS A 60 6.14 9.60 -5.64
CA HIS A 60 5.08 8.92 -6.39
C HIS A 60 5.66 7.98 -7.46
N THR A 61 6.68 7.21 -7.08
CA THR A 61 7.40 6.29 -7.97
C THR A 61 7.46 4.87 -7.43
N VAL A 62 7.70 3.91 -8.32
CA VAL A 62 8.03 2.52 -7.95
C VAL A 62 9.34 2.47 -7.18
N GLY A 63 10.30 3.34 -7.50
CA GLY A 63 11.55 3.46 -6.74
C GLY A 63 11.30 3.81 -5.26
N PHE A 64 10.41 4.77 -5.00
CA PHE A 64 10.00 5.11 -3.63
C PHE A 64 9.22 3.97 -2.95
N ALA A 65 8.37 3.26 -3.70
CA ALA A 65 7.69 2.08 -3.18
C ALA A 65 8.67 0.97 -2.72
N LEU A 66 9.71 0.72 -3.51
CA LEU A 66 10.76 -0.24 -3.15
C LEU A 66 11.58 0.25 -1.95
N LEU A 67 11.92 1.55 -1.90
CA LEU A 67 12.62 2.14 -0.75
C LEU A 67 11.82 1.97 0.55
N VAL A 68 10.53 2.32 0.56
CA VAL A 68 9.67 2.15 1.73
C VAL A 68 9.55 0.68 2.11
N GLY A 69 9.41 -0.22 1.14
CA GLY A 69 9.46 -1.67 1.37
C GLY A 69 10.75 -2.11 2.08
N ILE A 70 11.92 -1.67 1.59
CA ILE A 70 13.22 -1.97 2.19
C ILE A 70 13.28 -1.45 3.64
N LEU A 71 12.80 -0.23 3.90
CA LEU A 71 12.82 0.35 5.24
C LEU A 71 11.92 -0.42 6.23
N VAL A 72 10.72 -0.82 5.80
CA VAL A 72 9.81 -1.63 6.63
C VAL A 72 10.40 -3.03 6.86
N ALA A 73 11.01 -3.64 5.84
CA ALA A 73 11.71 -4.91 5.97
C ALA A 73 12.91 -4.85 6.92
N ALA A 74 13.70 -3.78 6.85
CA ALA A 74 14.83 -3.54 7.75
C ALA A 74 14.35 -3.37 9.20
N ALA A 75 13.26 -2.63 9.42
CA ALA A 75 12.65 -2.52 10.74
C ALA A 75 12.19 -3.88 11.29
N ALA A 76 11.55 -4.71 10.46
CA ALA A 76 11.19 -6.08 10.84
C ALA A 76 12.41 -6.94 11.17
N ALA A 77 13.49 -6.85 10.39
CA ALA A 77 14.73 -7.58 10.63
C ALA A 77 15.35 -7.27 12.00
N VAL A 78 15.32 -6.00 12.41
CA VAL A 78 15.81 -5.57 13.74
C VAL A 78 14.96 -6.17 14.86
N LEU A 79 13.63 -6.26 14.68
CA LEU A 79 12.72 -6.76 15.71
C LEU A 79 12.80 -8.28 15.91
N VAL A 80 13.07 -9.05 14.87
CA VAL A 80 13.13 -10.53 14.94
C VAL A 80 14.41 -11.04 15.60
N GLY A 81 15.51 -10.30 15.49
CA GLY A 81 16.82 -10.74 15.98
C GLY A 81 17.39 -11.93 15.18
N GLN A 82 18.51 -12.49 15.65
CA GLN A 82 19.32 -13.49 14.91
C GLN A 82 18.98 -14.96 15.24
N SER A 83 18.01 -15.22 16.11
CA SER A 83 17.81 -16.54 16.72
C SER A 83 17.03 -17.55 15.85
N ALA A 84 16.32 -17.10 14.81
CA ALA A 84 15.52 -17.98 13.92
C ALA A 84 15.60 -17.55 12.44
N PRO A 85 16.67 -17.92 11.70
CA PRO A 85 16.98 -17.33 10.40
C PRO A 85 15.93 -17.58 9.31
N PHE A 86 15.30 -18.76 9.27
CA PHE A 86 14.28 -19.09 8.25
C PHE A 86 12.93 -18.41 8.52
N VAL A 87 12.49 -18.36 9.79
CA VAL A 87 11.26 -17.63 10.19
C VAL A 87 11.46 -16.13 9.99
N GLY A 88 12.66 -15.62 10.29
CA GLY A 88 13.03 -14.24 10.04
C GLY A 88 12.96 -13.86 8.56
N LEU A 89 13.42 -14.72 7.65
CA LEU A 89 13.36 -14.42 6.21
C LEU A 89 11.92 -14.24 5.70
N GLY A 90 11.00 -15.12 6.11
CA GLY A 90 9.58 -15.02 5.72
C GLY A 90 8.93 -13.73 6.21
N LEU A 91 9.19 -13.35 7.47
CA LEU A 91 8.67 -12.12 8.05
C LEU A 91 9.28 -10.86 7.40
N ILE A 92 10.58 -10.86 7.11
CA ILE A 92 11.25 -9.76 6.40
C ILE A 92 10.70 -9.60 4.99
N ALA A 93 10.50 -10.71 4.27
CA ALA A 93 9.90 -10.69 2.93
C ALA A 93 8.45 -10.18 2.95
N PHE A 94 7.66 -10.60 3.94
CA PHE A 94 6.31 -10.08 4.15
C PHE A 94 6.31 -8.59 4.45
N ALA A 95 7.18 -8.13 5.35
CA ALA A 95 7.33 -6.72 5.71
C ALA A 95 7.74 -5.86 4.49
N PHE A 96 8.66 -6.36 3.66
CA PHE A 96 9.00 -5.74 2.37
C PHE A 96 7.77 -5.60 1.47
N ALA A 97 7.03 -6.70 1.27
CA ALA A 97 5.83 -6.71 0.43
C ALA A 97 4.76 -5.74 0.93
N VAL A 98 4.52 -5.69 2.25
CA VAL A 98 3.57 -4.77 2.91
C VAL A 98 3.97 -3.31 2.67
N GLY A 99 5.23 -2.95 2.91
CA GLY A 99 5.71 -1.58 2.73
C GLY A 99 5.64 -1.14 1.27
N THR A 100 6.03 -2.00 0.33
CA THR A 100 5.94 -1.72 -1.10
C THR A 100 4.49 -1.62 -1.56
N LEU A 101 3.60 -2.53 -1.14
CA LEU A 101 2.18 -2.50 -1.49
C LEU A 101 1.48 -1.26 -0.95
N ALA A 102 1.89 -0.74 0.21
CA ALA A 102 1.34 0.50 0.75
C ALA A 102 1.51 1.66 -0.24
N ILE A 103 2.71 1.83 -0.79
CA ILE A 103 2.98 2.89 -1.77
C ILE A 103 2.35 2.56 -3.13
N ILE A 104 2.37 1.31 -3.57
CA ILE A 104 1.69 0.91 -4.81
C ILE A 104 0.18 1.23 -4.74
N SER A 105 -0.45 1.02 -3.59
CA SER A 105 -1.87 1.36 -3.39
C SER A 105 -2.13 2.86 -3.52
N HIS A 106 -1.17 3.69 -3.07
CA HIS A 106 -1.21 5.13 -3.27
C HIS A 106 -1.12 5.50 -4.75
N LEU A 107 -0.13 4.94 -5.47
CA LEU A 107 0.02 5.17 -6.91
C LEU A 107 -1.22 4.73 -7.68
N PHE A 108 -1.81 3.60 -7.32
CA PHE A 108 -3.06 3.11 -7.90
C PHE A 108 -4.19 4.14 -7.73
N ALA A 109 -4.38 4.66 -6.52
CA ALA A 109 -5.38 5.70 -6.26
C ALA A 109 -5.13 6.98 -7.07
N ASP A 110 -3.87 7.34 -7.29
CA ASP A 110 -3.52 8.53 -8.06
C ASP A 110 -3.63 8.36 -9.56
N VAL A 111 -3.36 7.17 -10.10
CA VAL A 111 -3.60 6.81 -11.51
C VAL A 111 -5.08 6.94 -11.87
N ILE A 112 -6.01 6.70 -10.94
CA ILE A 112 -7.46 6.88 -11.17
C ILE A 112 -7.81 8.35 -11.46
N THR A 113 -6.98 9.29 -11.01
CA THR A 113 -7.23 10.74 -11.12
C THR A 113 -6.56 11.36 -12.35
N PRO A 114 -7.12 12.43 -12.95
CA PRO A 114 -6.52 13.10 -14.11
C PRO A 114 -5.04 13.47 -13.94
N MET A 115 -4.65 13.88 -12.73
CA MET A 115 -3.28 14.30 -12.42
C MET A 115 -2.26 13.16 -12.56
N GLY A 116 -2.67 11.89 -12.40
CA GLY A 116 -1.86 10.70 -12.68
C GLY A 116 -0.52 10.64 -11.93
N VAL A 117 0.40 9.79 -12.39
CA VAL A 117 1.76 9.64 -11.84
C VAL A 117 2.79 9.35 -12.94
N ARG A 118 4.08 9.49 -12.62
CA ARG A 118 5.22 9.05 -13.46
C ARG A 118 5.99 7.97 -12.71
N PRO A 119 5.52 6.71 -12.73
CA PRO A 119 5.94 5.69 -11.78
C PRO A 119 7.42 5.30 -11.93
N PHE A 120 8.01 5.54 -13.10
CA PHE A 120 9.39 5.20 -13.42
C PHE A 120 10.32 6.41 -13.49
N TRP A 121 9.90 7.58 -12.97
CA TRP A 121 10.80 8.71 -12.79
C TRP A 121 11.96 8.32 -11.84
N PRO A 122 13.21 8.78 -12.07
CA PRO A 122 13.66 9.69 -13.13
C PRO A 122 14.04 8.99 -14.44
N LEU A 123 14.00 7.66 -14.50
CA LEU A 123 14.40 6.87 -15.67
C LEU A 123 13.47 7.09 -16.87
N SER A 124 12.19 7.40 -16.63
CA SER A 124 11.21 7.73 -17.65
C SER A 124 10.27 8.84 -17.21
N GLY A 125 10.00 9.78 -18.12
CA GLY A 125 8.99 10.82 -17.95
C GLY A 125 7.56 10.38 -18.33
N ARG A 126 7.34 9.10 -18.68
CA ARG A 126 6.03 8.62 -19.14
C ARG A 126 4.99 8.78 -18.04
N HIS A 127 3.91 9.48 -18.39
CA HIS A 127 2.79 9.77 -17.51
C HIS A 127 1.71 8.71 -17.65
N TYR A 128 1.16 8.27 -16.52
CA TYR A 128 0.09 7.28 -16.44
C TYR A 128 -1.09 7.87 -15.68
N THR A 129 -2.26 7.84 -16.31
CA THR A 129 -3.53 8.31 -15.77
C THR A 129 -4.67 7.56 -16.47
N LEU A 130 -5.72 7.24 -15.72
CA LEU A 130 -6.98 6.72 -16.24
C LEU A 130 -8.03 7.81 -16.41
N ASP A 131 -7.82 8.98 -15.78
CA ASP A 131 -8.73 10.13 -15.81
C ASP A 131 -10.21 9.77 -15.56
N VAL A 132 -10.48 8.93 -14.56
CA VAL A 132 -11.83 8.43 -14.26
C VAL A 132 -12.61 9.44 -13.42
N THR A 133 -11.96 10.05 -12.43
CA THR A 133 -12.60 11.00 -11.52
C THR A 133 -11.58 11.93 -10.88
N ARG A 134 -12.00 13.16 -10.59
CA ARG A 134 -11.17 14.13 -9.86
C ARG A 134 -10.91 13.66 -8.44
N ALA A 135 -9.70 13.91 -7.95
CA ALA A 135 -9.30 13.60 -6.57
C ALA A 135 -10.24 14.19 -5.51
N ALA A 136 -10.80 15.37 -5.77
CA ALA A 136 -11.70 16.09 -4.88
C ALA A 136 -13.16 15.60 -4.91
N ASN A 137 -13.51 14.59 -5.71
CA ASN A 137 -14.88 14.06 -5.76
C ASN A 137 -15.15 13.22 -4.49
N PRO A 138 -16.03 13.66 -3.57
CA PRO A 138 -16.26 12.96 -2.31
C PRO A 138 -16.89 11.59 -2.53
N ILE A 139 -17.79 11.45 -3.52
CA ILE A 139 -18.46 10.19 -3.84
C ILE A 139 -17.41 9.15 -4.26
N ALA A 140 -16.49 9.52 -5.16
CA ALA A 140 -15.43 8.62 -5.61
C ALA A 140 -14.53 8.14 -4.45
N ASN A 141 -14.18 9.03 -3.52
CA ASN A 141 -13.37 8.67 -2.35
C ASN A 141 -14.10 7.65 -1.47
N TYR A 142 -15.40 7.87 -1.19
CA TYR A 142 -16.19 6.93 -0.38
C TYR A 142 -16.51 5.63 -1.10
N VAL A 143 -16.71 5.64 -2.42
CA VAL A 143 -16.86 4.42 -3.22
C VAL A 143 -15.59 3.58 -3.15
N LEU A 144 -14.42 4.18 -3.36
CA LEU A 144 -13.14 3.46 -3.26
C LEU A 144 -12.90 2.93 -1.83
N PHE A 145 -13.28 3.70 -0.81
CA PHE A 145 -13.28 3.23 0.58
C PHE A 145 -14.20 2.04 0.80
N GLY A 146 -15.45 2.12 0.34
CA GLY A 146 -16.42 1.04 0.41
C GLY A 146 -15.97 -0.23 -0.31
N LEU A 147 -15.32 -0.10 -1.48
CA LEU A 147 -14.72 -1.23 -2.20
C LEU A 147 -13.60 -1.88 -1.39
N GLY A 148 -12.72 -1.08 -0.77
CA GLY A 148 -11.67 -1.57 0.11
C GLY A 148 -12.23 -2.33 1.32
N VAL A 149 -13.23 -1.76 2.01
CA VAL A 149 -13.91 -2.42 3.13
C VAL A 149 -14.59 -3.70 2.66
N GLY A 150 -15.29 -3.68 1.53
CA GLY A 150 -15.92 -4.85 0.94
C GLY A 150 -14.92 -5.96 0.62
N ALA A 151 -13.74 -5.62 0.10
CA ALA A 151 -12.66 -6.58 -0.15
C ALA A 151 -12.17 -7.25 1.15
N VAL A 152 -12.07 -6.49 2.25
CA VAL A 152 -11.72 -7.04 3.57
C VAL A 152 -12.83 -7.95 4.10
N VAL A 153 -14.11 -7.58 3.94
CA VAL A 153 -15.24 -8.45 4.35
C VAL A 153 -15.20 -9.78 3.58
N CYS A 154 -14.96 -9.73 2.27
CA CYS A 154 -14.78 -10.93 1.45
C CYS A 154 -13.57 -11.76 1.91
N ALA A 155 -12.44 -11.10 2.22
CA ALA A 155 -11.25 -11.76 2.75
C ALA A 155 -11.53 -12.51 4.06
N VAL A 156 -12.21 -11.87 5.01
CA VAL A 156 -12.63 -12.50 6.27
C VAL A 156 -13.52 -13.71 5.99
N GLY A 157 -14.51 -13.57 5.11
CA GLY A 157 -15.38 -14.69 4.71
C GLY A 157 -14.61 -15.87 4.13
N ILE A 158 -13.62 -15.62 3.27
CA ILE A 158 -12.73 -16.66 2.71
C ILE A 158 -11.94 -17.35 3.83
N VAL A 159 -11.28 -16.57 4.70
CA VAL A 159 -10.47 -17.10 5.80
C VAL A 159 -11.32 -18.00 6.70
N THR A 160 -12.53 -17.58 7.06
CA THR A 160 -13.43 -18.38 7.92
C THR A 160 -13.98 -19.64 7.27
N MET A 161 -13.97 -19.73 5.94
CA MET A 161 -14.49 -20.89 5.20
C MET A 161 -13.40 -21.93 4.90
N VAL A 162 -12.13 -21.54 4.93
CA VAL A 162 -11.00 -22.35 4.42
C VAL A 162 -9.94 -22.61 5.49
N GLY A 163 -9.77 -21.72 6.48
CA GLY A 163 -8.90 -21.90 7.65
C GLY A 163 -9.64 -22.51 8.83
#